data_AF-A0A7T8KAJ6-F1
#
_entry.id   AF-A0A7T8KAJ6-F1
#
_cell.length_a   1.000
_cell.length_b   1.000
_cell.length_c   1.000
_cell.angle_alpha   90.00
_cell.angle_beta   90.00
_cell.angle_gamma   90.00
#
_symmetry.space_group_name_H-M   'P 1'
#
loop_
_entity.id
_entity.type
_entity.pdbx_description
1 polymer ?
#
loop_
_entity_poly.entity_id
_entity_poly.type
_entity_poly.pdbx_seq_one_letter_code
_entity_poly.pdbx_strand_id
1 'polypeptide(L)' 'YQIMTGCWSHNPDARPTFKNLIIRLEVLLQDAAKYLDISQSLVNNKTYLEPISSSTIFTD' A
#
# COMPACT_ATOMS: atom_id res chain seq x y z
N TYR A 1 -7.76 -6.57 6.19
CA TYR A 1 -7.28 -7.73 5.40
C TYR A 1 -8.10 -8.09 4.17
N GLN A 2 -9.32 -7.58 3.97
CA GLN A 2 -10.21 -8.01 2.87
C GLN A 2 -9.61 -7.88 1.46
N ILE A 3 -8.79 -6.84 1.21
CA ILE A 3 -8.08 -6.68 -0.08
C ILE A 3 -7.12 -7.84 -0.31
N MET A 4 -6.27 -8.15 0.68
CA MET A 4 -5.25 -9.21 0.57
C MET A 4 -5.90 -10.59 0.40
N THR A 5 -6.93 -10.90 1.19
CA THR A 5 -7.64 -12.18 1.07
C THR A 5 -8.38 -12.31 -0.26
N GLY A 6 -8.85 -11.21 -0.85
CA GLY A 6 -9.43 -11.22 -2.19
C GLY A 6 -8.39 -11.51 -3.29
N CYS A 7 -7.19 -10.95 -3.18
CA CYS A 7 -6.08 -11.26 -4.08
C CYS A 7 -5.63 -12.73 -4.00
N TRP A 8 -5.79 -13.35 -2.83
CA TRP A 8 -5.42 -14.75 -2.59
C TRP A 8 -6.57 -15.74 -2.80
N SER A 9 -7.62 -15.35 -3.52
CA SER A 9 -8.70 -16.26 -3.87
C SER A 9 -8.15 -17.51 -4.59
N HIS A 10 -8.62 -18.69 -4.15
CA HIS A 10 -8.32 -19.96 -4.78
C HIS A 10 -8.78 -19.96 -6.25
N ASN A 11 -9.98 -19.44 -6.51
CA ASN A 11 -10.47 -19.18 -7.86
C ASN A 11 -9.76 -17.93 -8.43
N PRO A 12 -8.96 -18.04 -9.51
CA PRO A 12 -8.28 -16.91 -10.13
C PRO A 12 -9.23 -15.84 -10.67
N ASP A 13 -10.37 -16.24 -11.22
CA ASP A 13 -11.34 -15.31 -11.83
C ASP A 13 -12.08 -14.46 -10.79
N ALA A 14 -12.08 -14.91 -9.53
CA ALA A 14 -12.64 -14.17 -8.40
C ALA A 14 -11.65 -13.13 -7.81
N ARG A 15 -10.40 -13.11 -8.28
CA ARG A 15 -9.41 -12.11 -7.83
C ARG A 15 -9.76 -10.75 -8.42
N PRO A 16 -9.58 -9.66 -7.66
CA PRO A 16 -9.81 -8.32 -8.19
C PRO A 16 -8.79 -7.97 -9.27
N THR A 17 -9.23 -7.24 -10.29
CA THR A 17 -8.32 -6.59 -11.24
C THR A 17 -7.54 -5.47 -10.56
N PHE A 18 -6.41 -5.07 -11.14
CA PHE A 18 -5.67 -3.89 -10.67
C PHE A 18 -6.52 -2.62 -10.64
N LYS A 19 -7.42 -2.45 -11.63
CA LYS A 19 -8.38 -1.33 -11.64
C LYS A 19 -9.27 -1.33 -10.38
N ASN A 20 -9.79 -2.49 -10.00
CA ASN A 20 -10.60 -2.62 -8.79
C ASN A 20 -9.77 -2.41 -7.52
N LEU A 21 -8.50 -2.81 -7.52
CA LEU A 21 -7.60 -2.58 -6.39
C LEU A 21 -7.29 -1.09 -6.20
N ILE A 22 -7.00 -0.35 -7.27
CA ILE A 22 -6.74 1.09 -7.23
C ILE A 22 -7.92 1.83 -6.60
N ILE A 23 -9.14 1.59 -7.09
CA ILE A 23 -10.36 2.22 -6.56
C ILE A 23 -10.53 1.94 -5.06
N ARG A 24 -10.28 0.69 -4.63
CA ARG A 24 -10.39 0.32 -3.21
C ARG A 24 -9.32 0.98 -2.36
N LEU A 25 -8.08 1.06 -2.86
CA LEU A 25 -6.97 1.69 -2.15
C LEU A 25 -7.17 3.20 -2.04
N GLU A 26 -7.65 3.87 -3.09
CA GLU A 26 -7.99 5.29 -3.06
C GLU A 26 -8.98 5.61 -1.93
N VAL A 27 -10.06 4.83 -1.80
CA VAL A 27 -11.03 5.01 -0.71
C VAL A 27 -10.40 4.83 0.67
N LEU A 28 -9.50 3.86 0.83
CA LEU A 28 -8.83 3.59 2.10
C LEU A 28 -7.74 4.61 2.45
N LEU A 29 -7.22 5.32 1.45
CA LEU A 29 -6.16 6.32 1.61
C LEU A 29 -6.70 7.75 1.65
N GLN A 30 -8.02 7.96 1.54
CA GLN A 30 -8.63 9.26 1.80
C GLN A 30 -8.42 9.68 3.25
N ASP A 31 -8.17 10.98 3.51
CA ASP A 31 -7.85 11.55 4.84
C ASP A 31 -8.85 11.18 5.96
N ALA A 32 -10.09 10.83 5.62
CA ALA A 32 -11.11 10.43 6.57
C ALA A 32 -11.07 8.93 6.93
N ALA A 33 -10.34 8.11 6.17
CA ALA A 33 -10.25 6.68 6.35
C ALA A 33 -9.20 6.33 7.42
N LYS A 34 -9.64 5.87 8.58
CA LYS A 34 -8.77 5.32 9.66
C LYS A 34 -8.25 3.93 9.32
N TYR A 35 -7.75 3.73 8.09
CA TYR A 35 -7.25 2.44 7.64
C TYR A 35 -5.78 2.23 7.98
N LEU A 36 -4.98 3.29 7.94
CA LEU A 36 -3.55 3.24 8.17
C LEU A 36 -3.13 4.40 9.08
N ASP A 37 -2.62 4.07 10.27
CA ASP A 37 -1.96 5.03 11.14
C ASP A 37 -0.48 5.09 10.73
N ILE A 38 -0.11 6.12 9.97
CA ILE A 38 1.28 6.39 9.55
C ILE A 38 1.95 7.37 10.53
N SER A 39 1.56 7.37 11.79
CA SER A 39 2.29 8.14 12.80
C SER A 39 3.73 7.65 12.86
N GLN A 40 4.68 8.59 12.78
CA GLN A 40 6.12 8.30 12.80
C GLN A 40 6.52 7.48 14.05
N SER A 41 5.73 7.57 15.13
CA SER A 41 5.89 6.81 16.37
C SER A 41 5.69 5.30 16.22
N LEU A 42 4.98 4.83 15.18
CA LEU A 42 4.74 3.39 14.95
C LEU A 42 5.84 2.75 14.09
N VAL A 43 6.75 3.55 13.54
CA VAL A 43 7.80 3.06 12.65
C VAL A 43 9.04 2.67 13.48
N ASN A 44 9.22 1.36 13.70
CA ASN A 44 10.36 0.83 14.44
C ASN A 44 11.72 1.09 13.76
N ASN A 45 11.73 1.17 12.43
CA ASN A 45 12.92 1.45 11.64
C ASN A 45 12.83 2.83 11.00
N LYS A 46 13.56 3.79 11.59
CA LYS A 46 13.55 5.20 11.18
C LYS A 46 14.05 5.44 9.77
N THR A 47 14.81 4.52 9.17
CA THR A 47 15.28 4.63 7.78
C THR A 47 14.12 4.72 6.78
N TYR A 48 12.94 4.16 7.09
CA TYR A 48 11.76 4.28 6.22
C TYR A 48 11.16 5.70 6.15
N LEU A 49 11.55 6.58 7.07
CA LEU A 49 11.11 7.98 7.09
C LEU A 49 12.12 8.92 6.41
N GLU A 50 13.28 8.40 6.01
CA GLU A 50 14.29 9.22 5.35
C GLU A 50 13.82 9.59 3.93
N PRO A 51 13.99 10.86 3.51
CA PRO A 51 13.68 11.27 2.15
C PRO A 51 14.51 10.45 1.17
N ILE A 52 13.88 9.89 0.13
CA ILE A 52 14.61 9.24 -0.95
C ILE A 52 15.45 10.31 -1.64
N SER A 53 16.76 10.34 -1.38
CA SER A 53 17.69 11.18 -2.12
C SER A 53 17.79 10.65 -3.54
N SER A 54 17.51 11.50 -4.54
CA SER A 54 17.52 11.19 -5.97
C SER A 54 18.88 10.71 -6.54
N SER A 55 19.88 10.49 -5.70
CA SER A 55 21.24 10.12 -6.05
C SER A 55 21.48 8.61 -6.23
N THR A 56 20.46 7.76 -6.07
CA THR A 56 20.60 6.28 -6.22
C THR A 56 19.66 5.67 -7.25
N ILE A 57 19.29 6.43 -8.29
CA ILE A 57 18.85 5.84 -9.57
C ILE A 57 20.01 6.05 -10.55
N PHE A 58 21.06 5.26 -10.40
CA PHE A 58 22.02 4.99 -11.48
C PHE A 58 21.82 3.54 -11.91
N THR A 59 21.81 3.38 -13.23
CA THR A 59 21.42 2.24 -14.06
C THR A 59 22.14 0.92 -13.77
N ASP A 60 21.42 -0.19 -13.94
CA ASP A 60 21.76 -1.25 -14.91
C ASP A 60 20.47 -1.94 -15.41
#